data_AF-A0A937TJ38-F1
#
_entry.id   AF-A0A937TJ38-F1
#
_cell.length_a   1.000
_cell.length_b   1.000
_cell.length_c   1.000
_cell.angle_alpha   90.00
_cell.angle_beta   90.00
_cell.angle_gamma   90.00
#
_symmetry.space_group_name_H-M   'P 1'
#
loop_
_entity.id
_entity.type
_entity.pdbx_description
1 polymer ?
#
loop_
_entity_poly.entity_id
_entity_poly.type
_entity_poly.pdbx_seq_one_letter_code
_entity_poly.pdbx_strand_id
1 'polypeptide(L)' 'MKLHFDSNQEYQLEAIKAVTDIFEGKPLNGGDFEFTVHAAGALLPLMRFKS' A
#
# COMPACT_ATOMS: atom_id res chain seq x y z
N MET A 1 19.53 -26.56 17.08
CA MET A 1 18.49 -26.53 16.02
C MET A 1 18.70 -25.26 15.20
N LYS A 2 18.80 -25.35 13.87
CA LYS A 2 18.77 -24.18 12.97
C LYS A 2 17.38 -24.13 12.35
N LEU A 3 16.62 -23.07 12.64
CA LEU A 3 15.35 -22.79 11.97
C LEU A 3 15.66 -22.49 10.49
N HIS A 4 15.05 -23.24 9.58
CA HIS A 4 15.08 -22.95 8.15
C HIS A 4 13.71 -22.40 7.77
N PHE A 5 13.68 -21.14 7.33
CA PHE A 5 12.46 -20.51 6.84
C PHE A 5 12.33 -20.79 5.35
N ASP A 6 11.22 -21.39 4.93
CA ASP A 6 10.85 -21.49 3.53
C ASP A 6 9.88 -20.36 3.19
N SER A 7 10.25 -19.49 2.26
CA SER A 7 9.48 -18.31 1.88
C SER A 7 8.31 -18.59 0.94
N ASN A 8 8.18 -19.82 0.42
CA ASN A 8 7.21 -20.14 -0.63
C ASN A 8 6.11 -21.11 -0.16
N GLN A 9 5.92 -21.22 1.15
CA GLN A 9 4.86 -22.03 1.71
C GLN A 9 3.49 -21.46 1.34
N GLU A 10 2.55 -22.34 0.99
CA GLU A 10 1.22 -21.96 0.45
C GLU A 10 0.47 -20.99 1.36
N TYR A 11 0.46 -21.24 2.68
CA TYR A 11 -0.17 -20.35 3.66
C TYR A 11 0.42 -18.92 3.66
N GLN A 12 1.70 -18.76 3.33
CA GLN A 12 2.33 -17.44 3.24
C GLN A 12 1.85 -16.71 1.99
N LEU A 13 1.76 -17.42 0.87
CA LEU A 13 1.25 -16.90 -0.39
C LEU A 13 -0.23 -16.52 -0.27
N GLU A 14 -1.04 -17.35 0.39
CA GLU A 14 -2.44 -17.07 0.68
C GLU A 14 -2.61 -15.82 1.55
N ALA A 15 -1.79 -15.67 2.60
CA ALA A 15 -1.84 -14.50 3.47
C ALA A 15 -1.46 -13.21 2.72
N ILE A 16 -0.42 -13.26 1.89
CA ILE A 16 -0.04 -12.13 1.02
C ILE A 16 -1.20 -11.78 0.09
N LYS A 17 -1.77 -12.78 -0.58
CA LYS A 17 -2.87 -12.61 -1.52
C LYS A 17 -4.09 -11.97 -0.85
N ALA A 18 -4.50 -12.46 0.33
CA ALA A 18 -5.62 -11.91 1.07
C ALA A 18 -5.47 -10.41 1.38
N VAL A 19 -4.24 -9.94 1.62
CA VAL A 19 -3.96 -8.52 1.84
C VAL A 19 -3.93 -7.73 0.53
N THR A 20 -3.29 -8.26 -0.51
CA THR A 20 -3.19 -7.57 -1.81
C THR A 20 -4.53 -7.44 -2.52
N ASP A 21 -5.40 -8.45 -2.39
CA ASP A 21 -6.74 -8.47 -2.98
C ASP A 21 -7.59 -7.28 -2.51
N ILE A 22 -7.36 -6.74 -1.31
CA ILE A 22 -8.04 -5.54 -0.78
C ILE A 22 -7.75 -4.30 -1.65
N PHE A 23 -6.61 -4.28 -2.34
CA PHE A 23 -6.15 -3.15 -3.15
C PHE A 23 -6.41 -3.36 -4.65
N GLU A 24 -6.92 -4.51 -5.08
CA GLU A 24 -7.26 -4.75 -6.48
C GLU A 24 -8.33 -3.76 -6.98
N GLY A 25 -8.10 -3.21 -8.18
CA GLY A 25 -9.01 -2.23 -8.80
C GLY A 25 -9.01 -0.84 -8.15
N LYS A 26 -8.23 -0.60 -7.09
CA LYS A 26 -8.06 0.75 -6.52
C LYS A 26 -7.06 1.55 -7.36
N PRO A 27 -7.31 2.85 -7.59
CA PRO A 27 -6.34 3.69 -8.27
C PRO A 27 -5.09 3.85 -7.39
N LEU A 28 -3.92 3.96 -8.01
CA LEU A 28 -2.63 4.17 -7.32
C LEU A 28 -2.60 5.50 -6.54
N ASN A 29 -3.48 6.42 -6.90
CA ASN A 29 -3.60 7.79 -6.43
C ASN A 29 -5.08 8.18 -6.31
N GLY A 30 -5.44 8.97 -5.30
CA GLY A 30 -6.80 9.38 -4.97
C GLY A 30 -7.42 8.64 -3.79
N GLY A 31 -6.60 8.14 -2.85
CA GLY A 31 -7.10 7.71 -1.55
C GLY A 31 -7.58 8.91 -0.73
N ASP A 32 -8.47 8.68 0.24
CA ASP A 32 -9.01 9.74 1.11
C ASP A 32 -7.91 10.45 1.95
N PHE A 33 -6.73 9.83 2.06
CA PHE A 33 -5.58 10.32 2.79
C PHE A 33 -4.33 10.35 1.90
N GLU A 34 -4.27 11.30 0.98
CA GLU A 34 -3.09 11.55 0.14
C GLU A 34 -2.50 12.93 0.44
N PHE A 35 -1.18 13.00 0.58
CA PHE A 35 -0.44 14.24 0.82
C PHE A 35 0.81 14.27 -0.07
N THR A 36 1.17 15.47 -0.52
CA THR A 36 2.42 15.68 -1.26
C THR A 36 3.44 16.33 -0.34
N VAL A 37 4.66 15.79 -0.30
CA VAL A 37 5.78 16.42 0.39
C VAL A 37 6.37 17.46 -0.54
N HIS A 38 6.13 18.74 -0.26
CA HIS A 38 6.82 19.84 -0.95
C HIS A 38 8.09 20.23 -0.18
N ALA A 39 9.11 20.69 -0.90
CA ALA A 39 10.37 21.12 -0.29
C ALA A 39 10.11 22.18 0.81
N ALA A 40 10.79 22.00 1.94
CA ALA A 40 10.60 22.66 3.24
C ALA A 40 9.39 22.19 4.07
N GLY A 41 9.36 20.89 4.41
CA GLY A 41 8.71 20.38 5.63
C GLY A 41 7.19 20.51 5.73
N ALA A 42 6.51 20.98 4.68
CA ALA A 42 5.06 21.13 4.64
C ALA A 42 4.42 19.91 3.97
N LEU A 43 3.50 19.26 4.69
CA LEU A 43 2.59 18.25 4.12
C LEU A 43 1.34 18.97 3.62
N LEU A 44 1.15 19.00 2.30
CA LEU A 44 -0.05 19.57 1.71
C LEU A 44 -1.05 18.45 1.40
N PRO A 45 -2.30 18.53 1.89
CA PRO A 45 -3.33 17.57 1.51
C PRO A 45 -3.59 17.68 0.01
N LEU A 46 -3.67 16.54 -0.67
CA LEU A 46 -3.95 16.49 -2.10
C LEU A 46 -5.46 16.72 -2.33
N MET A 47 -5.94 17.96 -2.15
CA MET A 47 -7.31 18.34 -2.49
C MET A 47 -7.51 18.30 -4.00
N ARG A 48 -8.28 17.34 -4.51
CA ARG A 48 -8.70 17.32 -5.91
C ARG A 48 -9.74 18.43 -6.17
N PHE A 49 -9.33 19.52 -6.82
CA PHE A 49 -10.26 20.40 -7.52
C PHE A 49 -10.83 19.62 -8.73
N LYS A 50 -12.06 19.11 -8.59
CA LYS A 50 -12.85 18.64 -9.74
C LYS A 50 -13.27 19.88 -10.54
N SER A 51 -12.73 20.03 -11.75
CA SER A 51 -13.28 20.93 -12.77
C SER A 51 -14.51 20.32 -13.43
#